data_AF-A0A847N2Q4-F1
#
_entry.id   AF-A0A847N2Q4-F1
#
_cell.length_a   1.000
_cell.length_b   1.000
_cell.length_c   1.000
_cell.angle_alpha   90.00
_cell.angle_beta   90.00
_cell.angle_gamma   90.00
#
_symmetry.space_group_name_H-M   'P 1'
#
loop_
_entity.id
_entity.type
_entity.pdbx_description
1 polymer ?
#
loop_
_entity_poly.entity_id
_entity_poly.type
_entity_poly.pdbx_seq_one_letter_code
_entity_poly.pdbx_strand_id
1 'polypeptide(L)'
;MNTQLPFIIPILVSALATFLVRILPYYVTFLDRLPPFLSRSLRLLPIAALGPLIFPGVIVDFPNRWYAGLVAVMVSSLIAYRRNGMIIPILSSILVTYLLLL
;
A
#
# COMPACT_ATOMS: atom_id res chain seq x y z
N MET A 1 -38.57 -6.01 -7.52
CA MET A 1 -38.13 -4.65 -7.13
C MET A 1 -37.47 -4.71 -5.74
N ASN A 2 -36.18 -5.06 -5.58
CA ASN A 2 -35.36 -4.65 -4.42
C ASN A 2 -33.85 -5.01 -4.49
N THR A 3 -33.22 -4.99 -5.66
CA THR A 3 -31.80 -5.41 -5.79
C THR A 3 -30.78 -4.27 -5.66
N GLN A 4 -31.20 -3.07 -5.23
CA GLN A 4 -30.32 -1.90 -5.00
C GLN A 4 -29.75 -1.82 -3.56
N LEU A 5 -30.25 -2.64 -2.63
CA LEU A 5 -29.81 -2.68 -1.24
C LEU A 5 -28.56 -3.53 -0.90
N PRO A 6 -28.02 -4.45 -1.73
CA PRO A 6 -26.94 -5.33 -1.29
C PRO A 6 -25.58 -4.61 -1.13
N PHE A 7 -25.43 -3.39 -1.67
CA PHE A 7 -24.17 -2.64 -1.61
C PHE A 7 -24.09 -1.67 -0.43
N ILE A 8 -25.23 -1.18 0.08
CA ILE A 8 -25.25 -0.19 1.18
C ILE A 8 -24.66 -0.79 2.46
N ILE A 9 -25.00 -2.04 2.77
CA ILE A 9 -24.53 -2.74 3.97
C ILE A 9 -23.00 -2.88 3.99
N PRO A 10 -22.32 -3.46 2.97
CA PRO A 10 -20.86 -3.56 2.98
C PRO A 10 -20.15 -2.21 2.92
N ILE A 11 -20.74 -1.20 2.27
CA ILE A 11 -20.20 0.17 2.30
C ILE A 11 -20.26 0.74 3.72
N LEU A 12 -21.40 0.63 4.40
CA LEU A 12 -21.56 1.15 5.75
C LEU A 12 -20.65 0.42 6.74
N VAL A 13 -20.53 -0.90 6.62
CA VAL A 13 -19.64 -1.73 7.45
C VAL A 13 -18.17 -1.38 7.22
N SER A 14 -17.72 -1.27 5.96
CA SER A 14 -16.33 -0.91 5.64
C SER A 14 -16.00 0.54 6.04
N ALA A 15 -16.94 1.46 5.86
CA ALA A 15 -16.80 2.84 6.31
C ALA A 15 -16.66 2.90 7.84
N LEU A 16 -17.53 2.20 8.57
CA LEU A 16 -17.49 2.16 10.04
C LEU A 16 -16.23 1.49 10.55
N ALA A 17 -15.82 0.36 9.97
CA ALA A 17 -14.56 -0.32 10.31
C ALA A 17 -13.34 0.58 10.09
N THR A 18 -13.25 1.26 8.93
CA THR A 18 -12.14 2.17 8.62
C THR A 18 -12.12 3.36 9.56
N PHE A 19 -13.29 3.96 9.83
CA PHE A 19 -13.41 5.09 10.73
C PHE A 19 -12.96 4.71 12.14
N LEU A 20 -13.41 3.55 12.64
CA LEU A 20 -13.04 3.05 13.96
C LEU A 20 -11.53 2.83 14.10
N VAL A 21 -10.89 2.19 13.12
CA VAL A 21 -9.43 2.00 13.09
C VAL A 21 -8.68 3.33 13.05
N ARG A 22 -9.24 4.37 12.39
CA ARG A 22 -8.63 5.71 12.29
C ARG A 22 -8.76 6.54 13.57
N ILE A 23 -9.86 6.38 14.31
CA ILE A 23 -10.09 7.09 15.57
C ILE A 23 -9.37 6.40 16.74
N LEU A 24 -9.13 5.09 16.64
CA LEU A 24 -8.40 4.30 17.63
C LEU A 24 -7.08 4.96 18.08
N PRO A 25 -6.16 5.40 17.18
CA PRO A 25 -4.93 6.06 17.60
C PRO A 25 -5.14 7.41 18.29
N TYR A 26 -6.30 8.06 18.13
CA TYR A 26 -6.62 9.33 18.80
C TYR A 26 -7.16 9.12 20.22
N TYR A 27 -7.96 8.09 20.45
CA TYR A 27 -8.56 7.79 21.77
C TYR A 27 -7.68 6.94 22.68
N VAL A 28 -6.73 6.18 22.13
CA VAL A 28 -5.87 5.29 22.92
C VAL A 28 -4.65 6.06 23.44
N THR A 29 -4.80 6.72 24.59
CA THR A 29 -3.70 7.40 25.31
C THR A 29 -2.64 6.42 25.86
N PHE A 30 -2.95 5.12 25.91
CA PHE A 30 -2.00 4.08 26.32
C PHE A 30 -0.83 3.91 25.34
N LEU A 31 -0.94 4.43 24.11
CA LEU A 31 0.15 4.42 23.14
C LEU A 31 1.37 5.24 23.65
N ASP A 32 1.15 6.27 24.46
CA ASP A 32 2.23 7.07 25.06
C ASP A 32 2.93 6.35 26.22
N ARG A 33 2.29 5.33 26.80
CA ARG A 33 2.84 4.48 27.88
C ARG A 33 3.52 3.21 27.35
N LEU A 34 3.54 3.01 26.02
CA LEU A 34 4.14 1.82 25.42
C LEU A 34 5.66 1.78 25.69
N PRO A 35 6.21 0.60 26.00
CA PRO A 35 7.66 0.45 26.10
C PRO A 35 8.33 0.84 24.78
N PRO A 36 9.53 1.43 24.82
CA PRO A 36 10.18 2.00 23.64
C PRO A 36 10.41 0.99 22.51
N PHE A 37 10.52 -0.30 22.85
CA PHE A 37 10.61 -1.38 21.87
C PHE A 37 9.32 -1.56 21.06
N LEU A 38 8.16 -1.66 21.72
CA LEU A 38 6.88 -1.91 21.06
C LEU A 38 6.41 -0.71 20.23
N SER A 39 6.65 0.51 20.73
CA SER A 39 6.37 1.74 19.97
C SER A 39 7.17 1.82 18.67
N ARG A 40 8.46 1.43 18.70
CA ARG A 40 9.30 1.35 17.49
C ARG A 40 8.81 0.28 16.53
N SER A 41 8.45 -0.91 17.02
CA SER A 41 7.91 -1.99 16.17
C SER A 41 6.58 -1.60 15.51
N LEU A 42 5.67 -0.95 16.23
CA LEU A 42 4.39 -0.47 15.68
C LEU A 42 4.58 0.60 14.59
N ARG A 43 5.61 1.45 14.69
CA ARG A 43 5.96 2.41 13.62
C ARG A 43 6.48 1.74 12.36
N LEU A 44 7.12 0.58 12.49
CA LEU A 44 7.64 -0.19 11.36
C LEU A 44 6.58 -1.12 10.75
N LEU A 45 5.51 -1.42 11.49
CA LEU A 45 4.45 -2.34 11.08
C LEU A 45 3.81 -1.97 9.72
N PRO A 46 3.48 -0.70 9.42
CA PRO A 46 2.95 -0.33 8.11
C PRO A 46 3.92 -0.66 6.96
N ILE A 47 5.22 -0.37 7.15
CA ILE A 47 6.26 -0.64 6.14
C ILE A 47 6.47 -2.14 5.98
N ALA A 48 6.49 -2.89 7.09
CA ALA A 48 6.62 -4.33 7.10
C ALA A 48 5.42 -5.05 6.48
N ALA A 49 4.22 -4.46 6.56
CA ALA A 49 3.02 -4.98 5.91
C ALA A 49 2.99 -4.65 4.41
N LEU A 50 3.31 -3.41 4.03
CA LEU A 50 3.23 -2.96 2.63
C LEU A 50 4.23 -3.69 1.71
N GLY A 51 5.46 -3.96 2.18
CA GLY A 51 6.48 -4.60 1.37
C GLY A 51 6.05 -5.96 0.82
N PRO A 52 5.79 -6.97 1.67
CA PRO A 52 5.35 -8.30 1.27
C PRO A 52 3.97 -8.33 0.60
N LEU A 53 3.12 -7.32 0.83
CA LEU A 53 1.80 -7.25 0.20
C LEU A 53 1.89 -6.78 -1.26
N ILE A 54 2.74 -5.80 -1.55
CA ILE A 54 2.86 -5.21 -2.89
C ILE A 54 3.87 -5.98 -3.75
N PHE A 55 4.99 -6.41 -3.16
CA PHE A 55 6.08 -7.06 -3.88
C PHE A 55 5.68 -8.29 -4.72
N PRO A 56 4.83 -9.23 -4.27
CA PRO A 56 4.46 -10.37 -5.09
C PRO A 56 3.67 -9.98 -6.35
N GLY A 57 2.88 -8.90 -6.31
CA GLY A 57 2.13 -8.42 -7.48
C GLY A 57 3.03 -8.08 -8.66
N VAL A 58 4.24 -7.57 -8.37
CA VAL A 58 5.27 -7.22 -9.36
C VAL A 58 5.65 -8.42 -10.25
N ILE A 59 5.62 -9.63 -9.69
CA ILE A 59 6.04 -10.87 -10.35
C ILE A 59 4.83 -11.60 -10.94
N VAL A 60 3.71 -11.62 -10.21
CA VAL A 60 2.52 -12.43 -10.54
C VAL A 60 1.64 -11.78 -11.60
N ASP A 61 1.60 -10.45 -11.69
CA ASP A 61 0.68 -9.75 -12.61
C ASP A 61 1.05 -9.92 -14.10
N PHE A 62 2.31 -10.28 -14.41
CA PHE A 62 2.82 -10.41 -15.78
C PHE A 62 3.36 -11.82 -16.06
N PRO A 63 2.50 -12.84 -16.23
CA PRO A 63 2.93 -14.24 -16.30
C PRO A 63 3.92 -14.55 -17.44
N ASN A 64 3.83 -13.83 -18.56
CA ASN A 64 4.73 -14.03 -19.71
C ASN A 64 5.96 -13.12 -19.71
N ARG A 65 5.95 -12.02 -18.93
CA ARG A 65 7.01 -10.99 -18.88
C ARG A 65 7.25 -10.52 -17.45
N TRP A 66 7.51 -11.44 -16.52
CA TRP A 66 7.75 -11.13 -15.11
C TRP A 66 8.91 -10.13 -14.89
N TYR A 67 9.89 -10.12 -15.79
CA TYR A 67 10.99 -9.15 -15.79
C TYR A 67 10.51 -7.69 -15.91
N ALA A 68 9.37 -7.45 -16.57
CA ALA A 68 8.84 -6.09 -16.79
C ALA A 68 8.51 -5.39 -15.46
N GLY A 69 7.81 -6.08 -14.56
CA GLY A 69 7.50 -5.57 -13.23
C GLY A 69 8.77 -5.36 -12.40
N LEU A 70 9.70 -6.31 -12.43
CA LEU A 70 10.94 -6.25 -11.65
C LEU A 70 11.83 -5.06 -12.06
N VAL A 71 11.96 -4.82 -13.37
CA VAL A 71 12.71 -3.68 -13.92
C VAL A 71 12.02 -2.36 -13.59
N ALA A 72 10.69 -2.28 -13.72
CA ALA A 72 9.94 -1.07 -13.37
C ALA A 72 10.08 -0.69 -11.90
N VAL A 73 10.01 -1.67 -11.00
CA VAL A 73 10.21 -1.45 -9.56
C VAL A 73 11.65 -1.04 -9.23
N MET A 74 12.65 -1.66 -9.85
CA MET A 74 14.06 -1.26 -9.69
C MET A 74 14.28 0.19 -10.14
N VAL A 75 13.79 0.57 -11.32
CA VAL A 75 13.92 1.93 -11.85
C VAL A 75 13.21 2.95 -10.97
N SER A 76 11.97 2.65 -10.57
CA SER A 76 11.18 3.51 -9.68
C SER A 76 11.82 3.67 -8.30
N SER A 77 12.36 2.60 -7.72
CA SER A 77 13.08 2.61 -6.44
C SER A 77 14.32 3.51 -6.49
N LEU A 78 15.11 3.43 -7.57
CA LEU A 78 16.29 4.27 -7.77
C LEU A 78 15.92 5.76 -7.89
N ILE A 79 14.82 6.06 -8.60
CA ILE A 79 14.32 7.43 -8.77
C ILE A 79 13.74 7.96 -7.45
N ALA A 80 13.04 7.11 -6.67
CA ALA A 80 12.48 7.45 -5.38
C ALA A 80 13.56 7.83 -4.36
N TYR A 81 14.73 7.18 -4.40
CA TYR A 81 15.84 7.50 -3.50
C TYR A 81 16.35 8.94 -3.66
N ARG A 82 16.20 9.54 -4.85
CA ARG A 82 16.76 10.85 -5.19
C ARG A 82 15.72 11.98 -5.21
N ARG A 83 14.42 11.68 -5.16
CA ARG A 83 13.31 12.65 -5.22
C ARG A 83 12.46 12.59 -3.95
N ASN A 84 12.20 13.75 -3.34
CA ASN A 84 11.28 13.88 -2.18
C ASN A 84 9.78 13.69 -2.52
N GLY A 85 9.42 13.29 -3.75
CA GLY A 85 8.03 13.23 -4.21
C GLY A 85 7.65 11.86 -4.74
N MET A 86 6.42 11.43 -4.44
CA MET A 86 5.88 10.12 -4.88
C MET A 86 5.46 10.09 -6.36
N ILE A 87 5.11 11.25 -6.93
CA ILE A 87 4.53 11.32 -8.28
C ILE A 87 5.51 10.79 -9.33
N ILE A 88 6.78 11.21 -9.27
CA ILE A 88 7.78 10.91 -10.30
C ILE A 88 8.16 9.41 -10.31
N PRO A 89 8.44 8.76 -9.17
CA PRO A 89 8.62 7.30 -9.11
C PRO A 89 7.43 6.52 -9.67
N ILE A 90 6.21 6.89 -9.30
CA ILE A 90 4.99 6.20 -9.78
C ILE A 90 4.89 6.30 -11.31
N LEU A 91 5.05 7.50 -11.85
CA LEU A 91 4.99 7.73 -13.29
C LEU A 91 6.08 6.95 -14.04
N SER A 92 7.29 6.89 -13.48
CA SER A 92 8.38 6.11 -14.06
C SER A 92 8.10 4.61 -14.07
N SER A 93 7.50 4.07 -13.00
CA SER A 93 7.11 2.66 -12.92
C SER A 93 6.10 2.29 -14.00
N ILE A 94 5.06 3.13 -14.17
CA ILE A 94 4.03 2.93 -15.19
C ILE A 94 4.66 2.97 -16.59
N LEU A 95 5.49 3.97 -16.86
CA LEU A 95 6.09 4.18 -18.19
C LEU A 95 7.06 3.06 -18.57
N VAL A 96 7.91 2.61 -17.65
CA VAL A 96 8.82 1.48 -17.87
C VAL A 96 8.06 0.17 -18.07
N THR A 97 7.03 -0.08 -17.25
CA THR A 97 6.18 -1.28 -17.39
C THR A 97 5.50 -1.29 -18.76
N TYR A 98 4.92 -0.16 -19.17
CA TYR A 98 4.25 -0.03 -20.47
C TYR A 98 5.21 -0.25 -21.64
N LEU A 99 6.40 0.37 -21.63
CA LEU A 99 7.41 0.17 -22.67
C LEU A 99 7.91 -1.28 -22.77
N LEU A 100 8.00 -1.99 -21.64
CA LEU A 100 8.44 -3.39 -21.60
C LEU A 100 7.34 -4.38 -21.97
N LEU A 101 6.07 -3.98 -21.94
CA LEU A 101 4.92 -4.81 -22.32
C LEU A 101 4.52 -4.64 -23.79
N LEU A 102 4.85 -3.50 -24.40
CA LEU A 102 4.74 -3.29 -25.85
C LEU A 102 5.54 -4.37 -26.61
#